data_AF-A0A9E6X2W0-F1
#
_entry.id   AF-A0A9E6X2W0-F1
#
_cell.length_a   1.000
_cell.length_b   1.000
_cell.length_c   1.000
_cell.angle_alpha   90.00
_cell.angle_beta   90.00
_cell.angle_gamma   90.00
#
_symmetry.space_group_name_H-M   'P 1'
#
loop_
_entity.id
_entity.type
_entity.pdbx_description
1 polymer ?
#
loop_
_entity_poly.entity_id
_entity_poly.type
_entity_poly.pdbx_seq_one_letter_code
_entity_poly.pdbx_strand_id
1 'polypeptide(L)' 'MTELEDINTIEQTAAYLKLTETKVAELARTHRLAGIKEGRTWTFPRPAIEAYVEANTTTAVQGNPWGLTDASLRRVRRSA' A
#
# COMPACT_ATOMS: atom_id res chain seq x y z
N MET A 1 9.61 23.83 12.16
CA MET A 1 8.81 23.24 13.25
C MET A 1 8.30 21.91 12.74
N THR A 2 9.10 20.86 12.75
CA THR A 2 8.80 19.64 11.97
C THR A 2 9.59 18.47 12.53
N GLU A 3 9.01 17.72 13.48
CA GLU A 3 9.56 16.42 13.92
C GLU A 3 8.45 15.51 14.49
N LEU A 4 7.35 16.08 15.04
CA LEU A 4 6.27 15.31 15.69
C LEU A 4 5.01 15.09 14.81
N GLU A 5 4.86 15.79 13.68
CA GLU A 5 3.67 15.71 12.82
C GLU A 5 3.68 14.51 11.86
N ASP A 6 4.79 13.77 11.79
CA ASP A 6 4.95 12.65 10.84
C ASP A 6 4.64 11.29 11.46
N ILE A 7 4.23 11.22 12.72
CA ILE A 7 3.87 9.97 13.39
C ILE A 7 2.35 9.81 13.38
N ASN A 8 1.85 8.86 12.59
CA ASN A 8 0.44 8.58 12.47
C ASN A 8 0.00 7.47 13.43
N THR A 9 -1.19 7.62 14.01
CA THR A 9 -1.88 6.53 14.71
C THR A 9 -2.43 5.50 13.72
N ILE A 10 -2.95 4.39 14.24
CA ILE A 10 -3.59 3.37 13.40
C ILE A 10 -4.80 3.91 12.65
N GLU A 11 -5.59 4.79 13.27
CA GLU A 11 -6.77 5.44 12.70
C GLU A 11 -6.37 6.37 11.55
N GLN A 12 -5.36 7.22 11.77
CA GLN A 12 -4.84 8.13 10.75
C GLN A 12 -4.23 7.37 9.57
N THR A 13 -3.49 6.29 9.86
CA THR A 13 -2.90 5.42 8.83
C THR A 13 -3.98 4.70 8.02
N ALA A 14 -5.03 4.23 8.67
CA ALA A 14 -6.18 3.59 8.03
C ALA A 14 -6.92 4.57 7.12
N ALA A 15 -7.17 5.80 7.60
CA ALA A 15 -7.76 6.86 6.80
C ALA A 15 -6.91 7.21 5.57
N TYR A 16 -5.58 7.30 5.74
CA TYR A 16 -4.66 7.60 4.65
C TYR A 16 -4.62 6.51 3.57
N LEU A 17 -4.46 5.24 3.99
CA LEU A 17 -4.40 4.10 3.08
C LEU A 17 -5.78 3.67 2.54
N LYS A 18 -6.86 4.29 3.05
CA LYS A 18 -8.26 3.89 2.80
C LYS A 18 -8.52 2.42 3.11
N LEU A 19 -7.92 1.94 4.21
CA LEU A 19 -8.07 0.59 4.73
C LEU A 19 -8.82 0.60 6.06
N THR A 20 -9.25 -0.57 6.53
CA THR A 20 -9.78 -0.70 7.89
C THR A 20 -8.63 -0.76 8.91
N GLU A 21 -8.86 -0.25 10.13
CA GLU A 21 -7.87 -0.32 11.21
C GLU A 21 -7.41 -1.74 11.50
N THR A 22 -8.34 -2.71 11.47
CA THR A 22 -8.01 -4.14 11.63
C THR A 22 -7.01 -4.61 10.58
N LYS A 23 -7.14 -4.12 9.33
CA LYS A 23 -6.21 -4.47 8.26
C LYS A 23 -4.86 -3.83 8.48
N VAL A 24 -4.81 -2.58 8.92
CA VAL A 24 -3.55 -1.90 9.27
C VAL A 24 -2.84 -2.62 10.42
N ALA A 25 -3.57 -3.04 11.46
CA ALA A 25 -3.03 -3.84 12.55
C ALA A 25 -2.46 -5.19 12.07
N GLU A 26 -3.16 -5.87 11.16
CA GLU A 26 -2.70 -7.11 10.54
C GLU A 26 -1.42 -6.88 9.71
N LEU A 27 -1.37 -5.81 8.92
CA LEU A 27 -0.19 -5.45 8.12
C LEU A 27 1.03 -5.14 9.00
N ALA A 28 0.82 -4.46 10.12
CA ALA A 28 1.87 -4.20 11.10
C ALA A 28 2.35 -5.50 11.78
N ARG A 29 1.42 -6.38 12.18
CA ARG A 29 1.74 -7.69 12.77
C ARG A 29 2.47 -8.64 11.83
N THR A 30 2.18 -8.55 10.53
CA THR A 30 2.80 -9.37 9.48
C THR A 30 4.05 -8.73 8.88
N HIS A 31 4.54 -7.62 9.46
CA HIS A 31 5.71 -6.88 8.99
C HIS A 31 5.63 -6.39 7.54
N ARG A 32 4.42 -6.25 7.00
CA ARG A 32 4.19 -5.71 5.65
C ARG A 32 4.14 -4.19 5.63
N LEU A 33 3.72 -3.58 6.74
CA LEU A 33 3.76 -2.15 6.98
C LEU A 33 4.72 -1.88 8.14
N ALA A 34 5.73 -1.04 7.90
CA ALA A 34 6.67 -0.68 8.94
C ALA A 34 6.01 0.27 9.94
N GLY A 35 6.07 -0.09 11.22
CA GLY A 35 5.51 0.68 12.32
C GLY A 35 6.26 0.35 13.61
N ILE A 36 6.18 1.26 14.58
CA ILE A 36 6.78 1.11 15.89
C ILE A 36 5.68 0.73 16.87
N LYS A 37 5.93 -0.28 17.68
CA LYS A 37 5.00 -0.70 18.74
C LYS A 37 5.48 -0.14 20.06
N GLU A 38 4.75 0.83 20.58
CA GLU A 38 4.99 1.46 21.88
C GLU A 38 3.96 0.92 22.88
N GLY A 39 4.34 -0.15 23.59
CA GLY A 39 3.48 -0.83 24.54
C GLY A 39 2.24 -1.43 23.87
N ARG A 40 1.07 -0.82 24.09
CA ARG A 40 -0.22 -1.22 23.50
C ARG A 40 -0.58 -0.44 22.23
N THR A 41 0.16 0.61 21.91
CA THR A 41 -0.13 1.51 20.79
C THR A 41 0.81 1.21 19.63
N TRP A 42 0.30 1.37 18.41
CA TRP A 42 1.09 1.36 17.20
C TRP A 42 1.20 2.76 16.64
N THR A 43 2.42 3.14 16.28
CA THR A 43 2.76 4.41 15.66
C THR A 43 3.42 4.16 14.31
N PHE A 44 3.03 4.94 13.30
CA PHE A 44 3.43 4.74 11.92
C PHE A 44 4.07 6.02 11.38
N PRO A 45 5.40 6.05 11.21
CA PRO A 45 6.03 7.21 10.59
C PRO A 45 5.58 7.33 9.14
N ARG A 46 5.26 8.55 8.69
CA ARG A 46 4.88 8.88 7.31
C ARG A 46 5.79 8.25 6.24
N PRO A 47 7.14 8.30 6.34
CA PRO A 47 8.00 7.66 5.33
C PRO A 47 7.78 6.14 5.22
N ALA A 48 7.39 5.47 6.31
CA ALA A 48 7.07 4.05 6.25
C ALA A 48 5.74 3.78 5.51
N ILE A 49 4.76 4.67 5.67
CA ILE A 49 3.48 4.58 4.95
C ILE A 49 3.70 4.82 3.47
N GLU A 50 4.50 5.82 3.10
CA GLU A 50 4.85 6.11 1.70
C GLU A 50 5.62 4.96 1.06
N ALA A 51 6.63 4.41 1.73
CA ALA A 51 7.36 3.22 1.25
C ALA A 51 6.42 2.02 1.02
N TYR A 52 5.40 1.85 1.87
CA TYR A 52 4.37 0.83 1.66
C TYR A 52 3.53 1.10 0.41
N VAL A 53 3.11 2.36 0.19
CA VAL A 53 2.36 2.76 -1.00
C VAL A 53 3.18 2.51 -2.27
N GLU A 54 4.45 2.90 -2.28
CA GLU A 54 5.34 2.68 -3.43
C GLU A 54 5.51 1.19 -3.73
N ALA A 55 5.71 0.36 -2.71
CA ALA A 55 5.90 -1.08 -2.89
C ALA A 55 4.63 -1.82 -3.37
N ASN A 56 3.44 -1.30 -3.04
CA ASN A 56 2.16 -1.95 -3.36
C ASN A 56 1.38 -1.26 -4.50
N THR A 57 1.89 -0.15 -5.03
CA THR A 57 1.33 0.48 -6.22
C THR A 57 1.86 -0.24 -7.44
N THR A 58 1.03 -1.11 -8.03
CA THR A 58 1.26 -1.58 -9.39
C THR A 58 1.06 -0.40 -10.33
N THR A 59 2.10 -0.06 -11.10
CA THR A 59 1.99 0.87 -12.23
C THR A 59 0.83 0.42 -13.09
N ALA A 60 -0.17 1.28 -13.25
CA ALA A 60 -1.30 1.01 -14.12
C ALA A 60 -0.75 0.56 -15.48
N VAL A 61 -1.06 -0.67 -15.89
CA VAL A 61 -0.66 -1.19 -17.20
C VAL A 61 -1.17 -0.19 -18.22
N GLN A 62 -0.27 0.43 -18.99
CA GLN A 62 -0.67 1.34 -20.07
C GLN A 62 -1.67 0.58 -20.95
N GLY A 63 -2.92 1.03 -20.93
CA GLY A 63 -3.99 0.38 -21.68
C GLY A 63 -3.58 0.38 -23.15
N ASN A 64 -3.48 -0.81 -23.75
CA ASN A 64 -3.31 -0.85 -25.19
C ASN A 64 -4.55 -0.21 -25.86
N PRO A 65 -4.44 0.33 -27.07
CA PRO A 65 -5.55 1.02 -27.74
C PRO A 65 -6.80 0.14 -27.97
N TRP A 66 -6.68 -1.17 -27.78
CA TRP A 66 -7.78 -2.14 -27.92
C TRP A 66 -8.37 -2.58 -26.57
N GLY A 67 -7.93 -1.99 -25.45
CA GLY A 67 -8.39 -2.34 -24.10
C GLY A 67 -8.10 -3.78 -23.66
N LEU A 68 -7.21 -4.49 -24.36
CA LEU A 68 -6.88 -5.89 -24.06
C LEU A 68 -5.87 -5.96 -22.91
N THR A 69 -6.14 -6.80 -21.92
CA THR A 69 -5.18 -7.12 -20.86
C THR A 69 -4.00 -7.93 -21.38
N ASP A 70 -2.87 -7.96 -20.65
CA ASP A 70 -1.69 -8.78 -21.01
C ASP A 70 -2.04 -10.27 -21.18
N ALA A 71 -2.97 -10.78 -20.36
CA ALA A 71 -3.47 -12.15 -20.48
C ALA A 71 -4.21 -12.40 -21.81
N SER A 72 -4.97 -11.43 -22.30
CA SER A 72 -5.67 -11.51 -23.59
C SER A 72 -4.69 -11.42 -24.76
N LEU A 73 -3.67 -10.57 -24.69
CA LEU A 73 -2.60 -10.48 -25.70
C LEU A 73 -1.85 -11.81 -25.86
N ARG A 74 -1.56 -12.52 -24.76
CA ARG A 74 -0.92 -13.84 -24.79
C ARG A 74 -1.76 -14.92 -25.48
N ARG A 75 -3.09 -14.78 -25.51
CA ARG A 75 -3.98 -15.72 -26.24
C ARG A 75 -3.90 -15.47 -27.74
N VAL A 76 -4.03 -14.21 -28.16
CA VAL A 76 -3.99 -13.82 -29.58
C VAL A 76 -2.66 -14.21 -30.22
N ARG A 77 -1.54 -13.98 -29.53
CA ARG A 77 -0.20 -14.37 -30.02
C ARG A 77 0.01 -15.87 -30.16
N ARG A 78 -0.81 -16.70 -29.51
CA ARG A 78 -0.68 -18.16 -29.56
C ARG A 78 -1.52 -18.79 -30.66
N SER A 79 -2.47 -18.03 -31.21
CA SER A 79 -3.37 -18.45 -32.29
C SER A 79 -2.95 -17.91 -33.68
N ALA A 80 -1.86 -17.14 -33.74
CA ALA A 80 -1.24 -16.62 -34.96
C ALA A 80 0.03 -17.43 -35.28
#